data_AF-A0AAC8VI78-F1
#
_entry.id   AF-A0AAC8VI78-F1
#
_cell.length_a   1.000
_cell.length_b   1.000
_cell.length_c   1.000
_cell.angle_alpha   90.00
_cell.angle_beta   90.00
_cell.angle_gamma   90.00
#
_symmetry.space_group_name_H-M   'P 1'
#
loop_
_entity.id
_entity.type
_entity.pdbx_description
1 polymer ?
#
loop_
_entity_poly.entity_id
_entity_poly.type
_entity_poly.pdbx_seq_one_letter_code
_entity_poly.pdbx_strand_id
1 'polypeptide(L)'
;MLYPINLTCKVMKVSRSAFYAWDKRPAKVISIEELQLYRRCKELFKESRGSLGSRMMAYKLQEEGFQVGRYRKRRYLGRYFAHPMMQNRRAKRDDYKPSAVRVTQRYVP
;
A
#
# COMPACT_ATOMS: atom_id res chain seq x y z
N MET A 1 6.83 -40.29 -10.78
CA MET A 1 7.96 -39.88 -11.65
C MET A 1 8.60 -38.64 -11.06
N LEU A 2 9.88 -38.71 -10.71
CA LEU A 2 10.67 -37.53 -10.32
C LEU A 2 11.42 -37.05 -11.56
N TYR A 3 11.07 -35.88 -12.09
CA TYR A 3 11.79 -35.28 -13.22
C TYR A 3 13.04 -34.54 -12.73
N PRO A 4 14.17 -34.60 -13.45
CA PRO A 4 15.37 -33.85 -13.09
C PRO A 4 15.10 -32.34 -13.06
N ILE A 5 15.51 -31.66 -11.99
CA ILE A 5 15.35 -30.20 -11.82
C ILE A 5 15.93 -29.41 -13.00
N ASN A 6 16.99 -29.95 -13.63
CA ASN A 6 17.58 -29.34 -14.84
C ASN A 6 16.59 -29.29 -16.02
N LEU A 7 15.77 -30.32 -16.21
CA LEU A 7 14.79 -30.40 -17.29
C LEU A 7 13.60 -29.48 -17.01
N THR A 8 13.08 -29.53 -15.79
CA THR A 8 11.95 -28.67 -15.37
C THR A 8 12.31 -27.19 -15.42
N CYS A 9 13.51 -26.80 -14.96
CA CYS A 9 13.98 -25.41 -15.04
C CYS A 9 14.12 -24.93 -16.49
N LYS A 10 14.59 -25.79 -17.41
CA LYS A 10 14.69 -25.46 -18.85
C LYS A 10 13.31 -25.26 -19.48
N VAL A 11 12.37 -26.17 -19.22
CA VAL A 11 10.98 -26.08 -19.73
C VAL A 11 10.29 -24.83 -19.20
N MET A 12 10.46 -24.53 -17.90
CA MET A 12 9.86 -23.37 -17.23
C MET A 12 10.63 -22.05 -17.47
N LYS A 13 11.75 -22.08 -18.21
CA LYS A 13 12.62 -20.93 -18.49
C LYS A 13 13.09 -20.19 -17.23
N VAL A 14 13.40 -20.91 -16.15
CA VAL A 14 13.97 -20.36 -14.90
C VAL A 14 15.39 -20.85 -14.70
N SER A 15 16.24 -20.05 -14.05
CA SER A 15 17.59 -20.50 -13.69
C SER A 15 17.52 -21.49 -12.51
N ARG A 16 18.47 -22.44 -12.47
CA ARG A 16 18.58 -23.40 -11.35
C ARG A 16 18.83 -22.69 -10.02
N SER A 17 19.60 -21.61 -10.03
CA SER A 17 19.85 -20.79 -8.84
C SER A 17 18.57 -20.10 -8.36
N ALA A 18 17.70 -19.63 -9.26
CA ALA A 18 16.40 -19.08 -8.91
C ALA A 18 15.47 -20.15 -8.31
N PHE A 19 15.47 -21.37 -8.85
CA PHE A 19 14.71 -22.50 -8.30
C PHE A 19 15.11 -22.79 -6.84
N TYR A 20 16.39 -23.00 -6.57
CA TYR A 20 16.85 -23.29 -5.20
C TYR A 20 16.70 -22.08 -4.27
N ALA A 21 16.80 -20.86 -4.78
CA ALA A 21 16.50 -19.67 -3.99
C ALA A 21 15.01 -19.58 -3.62
N TRP A 22 14.11 -20.02 -4.49
CA TRP A 22 12.67 -20.11 -4.21
C TRP A 22 12.35 -21.26 -3.26
N ASP A 23 12.91 -22.44 -3.48
CA ASP A 23 12.71 -23.64 -2.66
C ASP A 23 13.13 -23.40 -1.19
N LYS A 24 14.25 -22.70 -0.99
CA LYS A 24 14.73 -22.30 0.35
C LYS A 24 13.96 -21.14 0.99
N ARG A 25 13.08 -20.45 0.26
CA ARG A 25 12.29 -19.34 0.81
C ARG A 25 11.03 -19.91 1.46
N PRO A 26 10.89 -19.85 2.80
CA PRO A 26 9.64 -20.25 3.42
C PRO A 26 8.50 -19.39 2.87
N ALA A 27 7.37 -20.03 2.57
CA ALA A 27 6.16 -19.31 2.20
C ALA A 27 5.84 -18.32 3.32
N LYS A 28 5.62 -17.05 2.97
CA LYS A 28 5.24 -16.05 3.96
C LYS A 28 3.81 -16.36 4.41
N VAL A 29 3.68 -17.02 5.55
CA VAL A 29 2.38 -17.24 6.21
C VAL A 29 1.88 -15.88 6.67
N ILE A 30 0.73 -15.46 6.13
CA ILE A 30 0.04 -14.26 6.55
C ILE A 30 -0.95 -14.68 7.64
N SER A 31 -0.85 -14.08 8.83
CA SER A 31 -1.81 -14.39 9.90
C SER A 31 -3.21 -13.89 9.53
N ILE A 32 -4.23 -14.51 10.12
CA ILE A 32 -5.64 -14.10 9.93
C ILE A 32 -5.82 -12.64 10.36
N GLU A 33 -5.21 -12.24 11.47
CA GLU A 33 -5.20 -10.85 11.95
C GLU A 33 -4.60 -9.88 10.92
N GLU A 34 -3.50 -10.27 10.27
CA GLU A 34 -2.82 -9.45 9.26
C GLU A 34 -3.71 -9.28 8.01
N LEU A 35 -4.44 -10.33 7.62
CA LEU A 35 -5.42 -10.26 6.54
C LEU A 35 -6.63 -9.39 6.90
N GLN A 36 -7.17 -9.53 8.10
CA GLN A 36 -8.29 -8.73 8.60
C GLN A 36 -7.92 -7.24 8.64
N LEU A 37 -6.75 -6.92 9.20
CA LEU A 37 -6.21 -5.56 9.23
C LEU A 37 -6.07 -4.99 7.81
N TYR A 38 -5.50 -5.77 6.89
CA TYR A 38 -5.34 -5.34 5.49
C TYR A 38 -6.68 -5.05 4.81
N ARG A 39 -7.66 -5.94 4.97
CA ARG A 39 -9.02 -5.75 4.42
C ARG A 39 -9.65 -4.47 4.96
N ARG A 40 -9.58 -4.25 6.27
CA ARG A 40 -10.17 -3.06 6.90
C ARG A 40 -9.49 -1.76 6.46
N CYS A 41 -8.16 -1.77 6.35
CA CYS A 41 -7.42 -0.62 5.81
C CYS A 41 -7.87 -0.28 4.38
N LYS A 42 -8.11 -1.29 3.54
CA LYS A 42 -8.55 -1.11 2.16
C LYS A 42 -9.96 -0.53 2.08
N GLU A 43 -10.86 -0.98 2.95
CA GLU A 43 -12.23 -0.44 3.07
C GLU A 43 -12.21 1.02 3.50
N LEU A 44 -11.55 1.35 4.61
CA LEU A 44 -11.40 2.72 5.11
C LEU A 44 -10.76 3.65 4.07
N PHE A 45 -9.78 3.15 3.31
CA PHE A 45 -9.17 3.91 2.22
C PHE A 45 -10.18 4.19 1.10
N LYS A 46 -10.96 3.19 0.69
CA LYS A 46 -12.01 3.33 -0.33
C LYS A 46 -13.12 4.28 0.12
N GLU A 47 -13.62 4.13 1.36
CA GLU A 47 -14.62 5.00 1.98
C GLU A 47 -14.17 6.47 1.96
N SER A 48 -12.89 6.72 2.27
CA SER A 48 -12.32 8.07 2.25
C SER A 48 -12.06 8.62 0.84
N ARG A 49 -12.39 7.88 -0.22
CA ARG A 49 -11.99 8.18 -1.61
C ARG A 49 -10.47 8.37 -1.74
N GLY A 50 -9.73 7.55 -1.00
CA GLY A 50 -8.27 7.52 -0.88
C GLY A 50 -7.63 8.78 -0.30
N SER A 51 -8.40 9.60 0.40
CA SER A 51 -7.89 10.79 1.10
C SER A 51 -7.38 10.50 2.51
N LEU A 52 -7.71 9.32 3.08
CA LEU A 52 -7.29 8.96 4.42
C LEU A 52 -5.76 8.84 4.49
N GLY A 53 -5.15 9.75 5.26
CA GLY A 53 -3.72 9.69 5.54
C GLY A 53 -3.36 8.59 6.54
N SER A 54 -2.07 8.30 6.63
CA SER A 54 -1.51 7.28 7.54
C SER A 54 -1.90 7.50 9.01
N ARG A 55 -1.94 8.76 9.48
CA ARG A 55 -2.33 9.11 10.86
C ARG A 55 -3.81 8.80 11.12
N MET A 56 -4.69 9.24 10.23
CA MET A 56 -6.14 9.02 10.38
C MET A 56 -6.54 7.57 10.21
N MET A 57 -5.87 6.84 9.30
CA MET A 57 -6.06 5.40 9.17
C MET A 57 -5.75 4.68 10.48
N ALA A 58 -4.61 5.00 11.12
CA ALA A 58 -4.24 4.41 12.39
C ALA A 58 -5.24 4.71 13.52
N TYR A 59 -5.75 5.94 13.55
CA TYR A 59 -6.76 6.35 14.54
C TYR A 59 -8.05 5.53 14.40
N LYS A 60 -8.62 5.46 13.19
CA LYS A 60 -9.84 4.68 12.93
C LYS A 60 -9.68 3.19 13.23
N LEU A 61 -8.53 2.61 12.86
CA LEU A 61 -8.24 1.22 13.19
C LEU A 61 -8.17 0.98 14.70
N GLN A 62 -7.60 1.93 15.45
CA GLN A 62 -7.54 1.84 16.91
C GLN A 62 -8.92 2.01 17.56
N GLU A 63 -9.76 2.89 17.01
CA GLU A 63 -11.16 3.07 17.41
C GLU A 63 -11.99 1.78 17.21
N GLU A 64 -11.74 1.05 16.11
CA GLU A 64 -12.35 -0.24 15.83
C GLU A 64 -11.74 -1.42 16.62
N GLY A 65 -10.82 -1.15 17.54
CA GLY A 65 -10.22 -2.16 18.42
C GLY A 65 -8.99 -2.88 17.87
N PHE A 66 -8.46 -2.48 16.70
CA PHE A 66 -7.21 -3.04 16.20
C PHE A 66 -6.01 -2.46 16.95
N GLN A 67 -5.18 -3.35 17.50
CA GLN A 67 -3.92 -2.94 18.12
C GLN A 67 -2.83 -2.67 17.06
N VAL A 68 -2.79 -1.42 16.57
CA VAL A 68 -1.82 -0.98 15.55
C VAL A 68 -0.70 -0.12 16.17
N GLY A 69 0.32 -0.79 16.71
CA GLY A 69 1.53 -0.14 17.24
C GLY A 69 2.38 0.57 16.18
N ARG A 70 3.33 1.42 16.60
CA ARG A 70 4.19 2.24 15.71
C ARG A 70 4.86 1.44 14.59
N TYR A 71 5.36 0.25 14.91
CA TYR A 71 6.05 -0.61 13.95
C TYR A 71 5.09 -1.22 12.92
N ARG A 72 3.95 -1.77 13.37
CA ARG A 72 2.89 -2.27 12.50
C ARG A 72 2.38 -1.16 11.57
N LYS A 73 2.14 0.05 12.08
CA LYS A 73 1.76 1.23 11.28
C LYS A 73 2.72 1.47 10.13
N ARG A 74 4.03 1.61 10.41
CA ARG A 74 5.05 1.88 9.38
C ARG A 74 5.14 0.76 8.35
N ARG A 75 5.08 -0.49 8.79
CA ARG A 75 5.15 -1.66 7.90
C ARG A 75 3.94 -1.75 6.98
N TYR A 76 2.73 -1.64 7.50
CA TYR A 76 1.51 -1.80 6.69
C TYR A 76 1.25 -0.60 5.79
N LEU A 77 1.20 0.60 6.38
CA LEU A 77 0.92 1.81 5.62
C LEU A 77 2.05 2.12 4.63
N GLY A 78 3.30 1.90 5.03
CA GLY A 78 4.46 2.08 4.17
C GLY A 78 4.48 1.10 3.00
N ARG A 79 4.28 -0.21 3.25
CA ARG A 79 4.41 -1.24 2.22
C ARG A 79 3.22 -1.30 1.27
N TYR A 80 2.00 -1.11 1.78
CA TYR A 80 0.78 -1.39 1.02
C TYR A 80 0.03 -0.14 0.58
N PHE A 81 0.14 0.98 1.31
CA PHE A 81 -0.70 2.15 1.09
C PHE A 81 0.07 3.43 0.73
N ALA A 82 1.40 3.47 0.86
CA ALA A 82 2.19 4.66 0.55
C ALA A 82 2.04 5.12 -0.90
N HIS A 83 2.16 4.19 -1.85
CA HIS A 83 2.03 4.50 -3.27
C HIS A 83 0.60 4.94 -3.65
N PRO A 84 -0.47 4.19 -3.28
CA PRO A 84 -1.85 4.66 -3.48
C PRO A 84 -2.15 6.03 -2.86
N MET A 85 -1.68 6.28 -1.63
CA MET A 85 -1.84 7.58 -0.95
C MET A 85 -1.13 8.70 -1.72
N MET A 86 0.10 8.45 -2.20
CA MET A 86 0.87 9.43 -2.98
C MET A 86 0.22 9.73 -4.34
N GLN A 87 -0.26 8.71 -5.05
CA GLN A 87 -0.95 8.89 -6.32
C GLN A 87 -2.21 9.74 -6.17
N ASN A 88 -3.01 9.48 -5.12
CA ASN A 88 -4.23 10.26 -4.88
C ASN A 88 -3.91 11.72 -4.50
N ARG A 89 -2.86 11.96 -3.70
CA ARG A 89 -2.38 13.34 -3.44
C ARG A 89 -1.98 14.08 -4.71
N ARG A 90 -1.30 13.40 -5.66
CA ARG A 90 -0.94 13.98 -6.95
C ARG A 90 -2.17 14.31 -7.79
N ALA A 91 -3.07 13.33 -7.95
CA ALA A 91 -4.32 13.52 -8.69
C ALA A 91 -5.12 14.73 -8.17
N LYS A 92 -5.31 14.85 -6.85
CA LYS A 92 -6.01 16.01 -6.25
C LYS A 92 -5.31 17.35 -6.46
N ARG A 93 -3.97 17.37 -6.52
CA ARG A 93 -3.21 18.59 -6.82
C ARG A 93 -3.39 18.97 -8.28
N ASP A 94 -3.40 18.00 -9.18
CA ASP A 94 -3.56 18.24 -10.61
C ASP A 94 -5.01 18.64 -10.94
N ASP A 95 -5.99 18.13 -10.17
CA ASP A 95 -7.40 18.54 -10.20
C ASP A 95 -7.66 19.91 -9.54
N TYR A 96 -6.68 20.47 -8.81
CA TYR A 96 -6.84 21.76 -8.12
C TYR A 96 -6.89 22.90 -9.14
N LYS A 97 -8.09 23.46 -9.33
CA LYS A 97 -8.27 24.73 -10.03
C LYS A 97 -8.16 25.86 -9.00
N PRO A 98 -7.18 26.78 -9.11
CA PRO A 98 -7.08 27.90 -8.19
C PRO A 98 -8.38 28.71 -8.24
N SER A 99 -9.07 28.87 -7.11
CA SER A 99 -10.27 29.71 -7.02
C SER A 99 -9.95 31.21 -6.96
N ALA A 100 -8.71 31.61 -7.28
CA ALA A 100 -8.23 32.97 -7.15
C ALA A 100 -7.61 33.46 -8.47
N VAL A 101 -8.47 33.81 -9.42
CA VAL A 101 -8.13 34.85 -10.39
C VAL A 101 -8.05 36.17 -9.62
N ARG A 102 -6.83 36.54 -9.22
CA ARG A 102 -6.33 37.88 -8.86
C ARG A 102 -7.27 38.78 -8.02
N VAL A 103 -7.26 38.61 -6.70
CA VAL A 103 -7.61 39.70 -5.76
C VAL A 103 -6.40 40.64 -5.60
N THR A 104 -5.91 41.22 -6.70
CA THR A 104 -4.84 42.24 -6.68
C THR A 104 -5.00 43.29 -7.80
N GLN A 105 -6.23 43.61 -8.20
CA GLN A 105 -6.50 44.85 -8.94
C GLN A 105 -7.54 45.65 -8.16
N ARG A 106 -7.17 46.89 -7.80
CA ARG A 106 -7.91 47.89 -7.00
C ARG A 106 -7.53 47.95 -5.52
N TYR A 107 -6.37 48.53 -5.24
CA TYR A 107 -6.29 49.67 -4.34
C TYR A 107 -5.02 50.46 -4.70
N VAL A 108 -5.20 51.55 -5.42
CA VAL A 108 -4.23 52.65 -5.44
C VAL A 108 -5.08 53.89 -5.13
N PRO A 109 -4.82 54.57 -4.00
CA PRO A 109 -5.61 55.71 -3.53
C PRO A 109 -5.53 56.92 -4.46
#